data_AF-A0A958KKR7-F1
#
_entry.id   AF-A0A958KKR7-F1
#
_cell.length_a   1.000
_cell.length_b   1.000
_cell.length_c   1.000
_cell.angle_alpha   90.00
_cell.angle_beta   90.00
_cell.angle_gamma   90.00
#
_symmetry.space_group_name_H-M   'P 1'
#
loop_
_entity.id
_entity.type
_entity.pdbx_description
1 polymer ?
#
loop_
_entity_poly.entity_id
_entity_poly.type
_entity_poly.pdbx_seq_one_letter_code
_entity_poly.pdbx_strand_id
1 'polypeptide(L)'
;MKSNQKGFSLLEVLFALAIFSIVLAGMPNFFITQTKLNMRSQIRTEALAAAKQRMDYLRLQDPSDLPTTGSEGPETVTVNDRDFDVTTFYCEEPTFCTSNNNRHIRIAVSYRDEERYDVETVFTKLR
;
A
#
# COMPACT_ATOMS: atom_id res chain seq x y z
N MET A 1 -21.11 10.25 62.16
CA MET A 1 -21.32 9.73 60.79
C MET A 1 -20.83 8.30 60.73
N LYS A 2 -21.71 7.30 60.68
CA LYS A 2 -21.31 5.89 60.48
C LYS A 2 -21.19 5.65 58.98
N SER A 3 -19.97 5.48 58.50
CA SER A 3 -19.67 5.07 57.12
C SER A 3 -20.13 3.63 56.92
N ASN A 4 -21.11 3.41 56.05
CA ASN A 4 -21.63 2.11 55.69
C ASN A 4 -20.68 1.47 54.66
N GLN A 5 -19.53 0.98 55.11
CA GLN A 5 -18.59 0.25 54.25
C GLN A 5 -19.12 -1.16 54.00
N LYS A 6 -20.05 -1.29 53.03
CA LYS A 6 -20.44 -2.59 52.49
C LYS A 6 -19.34 -3.04 51.52
N GLY A 7 -18.52 -3.99 51.95
CA GLY A 7 -17.58 -4.68 51.07
C GLY A 7 -18.31 -5.46 49.98
N PHE A 8 -17.68 -5.62 48.82
CA PHE A 8 -18.20 -6.42 47.71
C PHE A 8 -18.52 -7.85 48.15
N SER A 9 -19.66 -8.38 47.72
CA SER A 9 -19.96 -9.79 47.97
C SER A 9 -19.12 -10.68 47.04
N LEU A 10 -18.74 -11.88 47.49
CA LEU A 10 -17.99 -12.84 46.66
C LEU A 10 -18.75 -13.19 45.36
N LEU A 11 -20.08 -13.24 45.43
CA LEU A 11 -20.95 -13.46 44.28
C LEU A 11 -20.82 -12.34 43.24
N GLU A 12 -20.75 -11.09 43.70
CA GLU A 12 -20.61 -9.91 42.83
C GLU A 12 -19.27 -9.90 42.11
N VAL A 13 -18.19 -10.31 42.78
CA VAL A 13 -16.87 -10.47 42.16
C VAL A 13 -16.90 -11.56 41.08
N LEU A 14 -17.58 -12.68 41.32
CA LEU A 14 -17.73 -13.74 40.33
C LEU A 14 -18.52 -13.28 39.11
N PHE A 15 -19.60 -12.51 39.30
CA PHE A 15 -20.36 -11.92 38.20
C PHE A 15 -19.54 -10.88 37.42
N ALA A 16 -18.79 -10.02 38.11
CA ALA A 16 -17.91 -9.05 37.46
C ALA A 16 -16.84 -9.74 36.59
N LEU A 17 -16.23 -10.83 37.10
CA LEU A 17 -15.25 -11.63 36.34
C LEU A 17 -15.88 -12.35 35.15
N ALA A 18 -17.12 -12.85 35.29
CA ALA A 18 -17.85 -13.48 34.19
C ALA A 18 -18.19 -12.48 33.08
N ILE A 19 -18.64 -11.27 33.43
CA ILE A 19 -18.89 -10.21 32.45
C ILE A 19 -17.58 -9.77 31.80
N PHE A 20 -16.52 -9.60 32.59
CA PHE A 20 -15.20 -9.22 32.10
C PHE A 20 -14.62 -10.23 31.12
N SER A 21 -14.75 -11.54 31.38
CA SER A 21 -14.25 -12.58 30.47
C SER A 21 -14.98 -12.60 29.13
N ILE A 22 -16.30 -12.33 29.12
CA ILE A 22 -17.09 -12.19 27.89
C ILE A 22 -16.59 -11.01 27.06
N VAL A 23 -16.30 -9.88 27.70
CA VAL A 23 -15.77 -8.69 27.03
C VAL A 23 -14.37 -8.95 26.45
N LEU A 24 -13.49 -9.56 27.24
CA LEU A 24 -12.13 -9.91 26.79
C LEU A 24 -12.13 -10.89 25.61
N ALA A 25 -13.08 -11.82 25.56
CA ALA A 25 -13.18 -12.78 24.45
C ALA A 25 -13.42 -12.11 23.09
N GLY A 26 -13.98 -10.89 23.05
CA GLY A 26 -14.20 -10.13 21.82
C GLY A 26 -12.98 -9.36 21.30
N MET A 27 -12.00 -9.05 22.15
CA MET A 27 -10.85 -8.21 21.80
C MET A 27 -9.89 -8.78 20.73
N PRO A 28 -9.59 -10.10 20.70
CA PRO A 28 -8.65 -10.66 19.73
C PRO A 28 -9.07 -10.40 18.27
N ASN A 29 -10.36 -10.48 17.98
CA ASN A 29 -10.88 -10.24 16.62
C ASN A 29 -10.66 -8.81 16.16
N PHE A 30 -10.83 -7.84 17.07
CA PHE A 30 -10.55 -6.44 16.78
C PHE A 30 -9.06 -6.24 16.49
N PHE A 31 -8.18 -6.78 17.35
CA PHE A 31 -6.74 -6.67 17.15
C PHE A 31 -6.29 -7.25 15.80
N ILE A 32 -6.71 -8.48 15.47
CA ILE A 32 -6.36 -9.13 14.20
C ILE A 32 -6.82 -8.28 13.00
N THR A 33 -8.02 -7.70 13.08
CA THR A 33 -8.56 -6.87 12.01
C THR A 33 -7.72 -5.61 11.82
N GLN A 34 -7.37 -4.92 12.91
CA GLN A 34 -6.53 -3.72 12.85
C GLN A 34 -5.13 -4.03 12.34
N THR A 35 -4.51 -5.13 12.79
CA THR A 35 -3.20 -5.54 12.28
C THR A 35 -3.25 -5.82 10.77
N LYS A 36 -4.30 -6.49 10.28
CA LYS A 36 -4.48 -6.72 8.82
C LYS A 36 -4.63 -5.42 8.05
N LEU A 37 -5.40 -4.46 8.56
CA LEU A 37 -5.57 -3.15 7.92
C LEU A 37 -4.23 -2.39 7.86
N ASN A 38 -3.49 -2.37 8.95
CA ASN A 38 -2.17 -1.73 9.02
C ASN A 38 -1.18 -2.39 8.06
N MET A 39 -1.12 -3.71 8.01
CA MET A 39 -0.26 -4.43 7.06
C MET A 39 -0.62 -4.13 5.60
N ARG A 40 -1.91 -4.08 5.26
CA ARG A 40 -2.35 -3.72 3.89
C ARG A 40 -1.97 -2.29 3.53
N SER A 41 -2.14 -1.36 4.47
CA SER A 41 -1.72 0.03 4.29
C SER A 41 -0.22 0.12 4.08
N GLN A 42 0.57 -0.59 4.89
CA GLN A 42 2.02 -0.64 4.76
C GLN A 42 2.46 -1.17 3.39
N ILE A 43 1.91 -2.31 2.95
CA ILE A 43 2.23 -2.89 1.63
C ILE A 43 1.91 -1.90 0.51
N ARG A 44 0.79 -1.17 0.59
CA ARG A 44 0.43 -0.16 -0.40
C ARG A 44 1.40 1.02 -0.41
N THR A 45 1.84 1.49 0.76
CA THR A 45 2.85 2.55 0.87
C THR A 45 4.20 2.11 0.31
N GLU A 46 4.60 0.86 0.56
CA GLU A 46 5.83 0.27 0.01
C GLU A 46 5.74 0.12 -1.52
N ALA A 47 4.61 -0.34 -2.05
CA ALA A 47 4.37 -0.43 -3.50
C ALA A 47 4.43 0.96 -4.18
N LEU A 48 3.88 2.00 -3.54
CA LEU A 48 4.00 3.38 -4.02
C LEU A 48 5.45 3.85 -4.03
N ALA A 49 6.25 3.49 -3.03
CA ALA A 49 7.67 3.82 -2.99
C ALA A 49 8.44 3.12 -4.14
N ALA A 50 8.11 1.85 -4.43
CA ALA A 50 8.67 1.13 -5.57
C ALA A 50 8.30 1.78 -6.91
N ALA A 51 7.03 2.15 -7.10
CA ALA A 51 6.57 2.89 -8.28
C ALA A 51 7.31 4.22 -8.44
N LYS A 52 7.48 4.96 -7.33
CA LYS A 52 8.21 6.23 -7.32
C LYS A 52 9.67 6.05 -7.73
N GLN A 53 10.35 5.02 -7.22
CA GLN A 53 11.74 4.74 -7.60
C GLN A 53 11.86 4.49 -9.11
N ARG A 54 10.94 3.72 -9.71
CA ARG A 54 10.91 3.50 -11.16
C ARG A 54 10.58 4.78 -11.93
N MET A 55 9.63 5.59 -11.46
CA MET A 55 9.33 6.90 -12.06
C MET A 55 10.55 7.82 -12.04
N ASP A 56 11.24 7.90 -10.90
CA ASP A 56 12.42 8.75 -10.73
C ASP A 56 13.56 8.27 -11.65
N TYR A 57 13.73 6.95 -11.82
CA TYR A 57 14.68 6.39 -12.79
C TYR A 57 14.33 6.77 -14.24
N LEU A 58 13.07 6.56 -14.67
CA LEU A 58 12.63 6.89 -16.02
C LEU A 58 12.68 8.40 -16.29
N ARG A 59 12.48 9.22 -15.26
CA ARG A 59 12.55 10.69 -15.36
C ARG A 59 13.96 11.20 -15.68
N LEU A 60 15.00 10.41 -15.40
CA LEU A 60 16.38 10.75 -15.76
C LEU A 60 16.69 10.44 -17.24
N GLN A 61 15.82 9.71 -17.93
CA GLN A 61 15.98 9.36 -19.33
C GLN A 61 15.37 10.43 -20.24
N ASP A 62 15.90 10.54 -21.47
CA ASP A 62 15.29 11.39 -22.49
C ASP A 62 13.99 10.73 -22.99
N PRO A 63 12.83 11.42 -22.95
CA PRO A 63 11.59 10.89 -23.52
C PRO A 63 11.71 10.44 -24.98
N SER A 64 12.65 11.00 -25.77
CA SER A 64 12.84 10.55 -27.16
C SER A 64 13.41 9.14 -27.27
N ASP A 65 14.14 8.69 -26.24
CA ASP A 65 14.83 7.39 -26.22
C ASP A 65 13.97 6.29 -25.60
N LEU A 66 12.89 6.67 -24.91
CA LEU A 66 11.93 5.73 -24.35
C LEU A 66 11.06 5.07 -25.45
N PRO A 67 10.64 3.81 -25.26
CA PRO A 67 9.76 3.11 -26.19
C PRO A 67 8.51 3.91 -26.55
N THR A 68 8.09 3.82 -27.81
CA THR A 68 6.89 4.51 -28.32
C THR A 68 5.60 3.72 -28.07
N THR A 69 5.70 2.46 -27.66
CA THR A 69 4.58 1.57 -27.33
C THR A 69 5.10 0.33 -26.59
N GLY A 70 4.20 -0.43 -25.98
CA GLY A 70 4.48 -1.71 -25.35
C GLY A 70 4.75 -1.60 -23.86
N SER A 71 5.39 -2.62 -23.29
CA SER A 71 5.73 -2.69 -21.87
C SER A 71 7.13 -3.24 -21.65
N GLU A 72 7.66 -2.97 -20.46
CA GLU A 72 8.95 -3.43 -19.97
C GLU A 72 8.80 -3.95 -18.55
N GLY A 73 9.44 -5.09 -18.26
CA GLY A 73 9.38 -5.77 -16.98
C GLY A 73 8.70 -7.15 -17.04
N PRO A 74 8.39 -7.75 -15.87
CA PRO A 74 8.54 -7.17 -14.54
C PRO A 74 10.01 -7.00 -14.11
N GLU A 75 10.32 -5.85 -13.53
CA GLU A 75 11.57 -5.59 -12.83
C GLU A 75 11.34 -5.68 -11.32
N THR A 76 12.27 -6.30 -10.59
CA THR A 76 12.17 -6.38 -9.14
C THR A 76 12.73 -5.13 -8.46
N VAL A 77 11.90 -4.48 -7.63
CA VAL A 77 12.29 -3.36 -6.78
C VAL A 77 12.09 -3.75 -5.31
N THR A 78 13.17 -3.73 -4.54
CA THR A 78 13.13 -4.06 -3.11
C THR A 78 12.89 -2.81 -2.27
N VAL A 79 11.85 -2.81 -1.45
CA VAL A 79 11.53 -1.76 -0.47
C VAL A 79 11.31 -2.40 0.89
N ASN A 80 12.06 -2.00 1.92
CA ASN A 80 11.97 -2.54 3.29
C ASN A 80 11.98 -4.08 3.34
N ASP A 81 12.96 -4.71 2.67
CA ASP A 81 13.12 -6.17 2.57
C ASP A 81 11.96 -6.92 1.90
N ARG A 82 11.12 -6.20 1.14
CA ARG A 82 10.05 -6.76 0.33
C ARG A 82 10.29 -6.47 -1.14
N ASP A 83 10.24 -7.52 -1.94
CA ASP A 83 10.38 -7.44 -3.38
C ASP A 83 9.03 -7.18 -4.04
N PHE A 84 9.00 -6.18 -4.90
CA PHE A 84 7.86 -5.80 -5.72
C PHE A 84 8.19 -5.96 -7.19
N ASP A 85 7.24 -6.48 -7.96
CA ASP A 85 7.36 -6.59 -9.41
C ASP A 85 6.77 -5.34 -10.05
N VAL A 86 7.60 -4.62 -10.80
CA VAL A 86 7.25 -3.34 -11.43
C VAL A 86 7.23 -3.53 -12.94
N THR A 87 6.08 -3.25 -13.55
CA THR A 87 5.91 -3.26 -15.01
C THR A 87 5.63 -1.84 -15.48
N THR A 88 6.43 -1.39 -16.46
CA THR A 88 6.26 -0.07 -17.10
C THR A 88 5.54 -0.27 -18.42
N PHE A 89 4.52 0.52 -18.70
CA PHE A 89 3.82 0.57 -19.98
C PHE A 89 4.04 1.93 -20.63
N TYR A 90 4.22 1.92 -21.94
CA TYR A 90 4.55 3.08 -22.74
C TYR A 90 3.42 3.37 -23.71
N CYS A 91 2.91 4.61 -23.69
CA CYS A 91 1.98 5.14 -24.69
C CYS A 91 0.74 4.27 -24.95
N GLU A 92 0.18 3.63 -23.91
CA GLU A 92 -1.11 2.93 -23.99
C GLU A 92 -2.26 3.86 -24.40
N GLU A 93 -2.14 5.16 -24.09
CA GLU A 93 -3.02 6.22 -24.56
C GLU A 93 -2.25 7.10 -25.59
N PRO A 94 -2.42 6.84 -26.90
CA PRO A 94 -1.62 7.48 -27.95
C PRO A 94 -1.80 9.00 -28.02
N THR A 95 -2.94 9.52 -27.51
CA THR A 95 -3.23 10.96 -27.50
C THR A 95 -2.25 11.76 -26.63
N PHE A 96 -1.55 11.11 -25.70
CA PHE A 96 -0.50 11.72 -24.88
C PHE A 96 0.92 11.55 -25.47
N CYS A 97 1.07 10.83 -26.59
CA CYS A 97 2.35 10.55 -27.26
C CYS A 97 2.38 11.10 -28.69
N THR A 98 1.91 12.33 -28.87
CA THR A 98 1.77 12.99 -30.18
C THR A 98 3.09 13.44 -30.81
N SER A 99 4.19 13.42 -30.06
CA SER A 99 5.52 13.83 -30.52
C SER A 99 6.60 12.90 -29.97
N ASN A 100 7.84 13.08 -30.44
CA ASN A 100 8.99 12.38 -29.85
C ASN A 100 9.45 12.99 -28.52
N ASN A 101 8.93 14.16 -28.15
CA ASN A 101 9.33 14.84 -26.92
C ASN A 101 8.42 14.51 -25.74
N ASN A 102 7.31 13.80 -25.95
CA ASN A 102 6.39 13.38 -24.90
C ASN A 102 6.17 11.87 -24.88
N ARG A 103 6.10 11.31 -23.67
CA ARG A 103 5.84 9.89 -23.43
C ARG A 103 4.88 9.73 -22.27
N HIS A 104 3.78 9.04 -22.52
CA HIS A 104 2.88 8.56 -21.48
C HIS A 104 3.45 7.28 -20.89
N ILE A 105 3.54 7.26 -19.56
CA ILE A 105 4.13 6.18 -18.78
C ILE A 105 3.08 5.75 -17.76
N ARG A 106 2.73 4.47 -17.77
CA ARG A 106 1.98 3.81 -16.71
C ARG A 106 2.90 2.85 -15.98
N ILE A 107 2.87 2.82 -14.65
CA ILE A 107 3.66 1.90 -13.84
C ILE A 107 2.72 1.12 -12.94
N ALA A 108 2.61 -0.18 -13.21
CA ALA A 108 1.89 -1.11 -12.37
C ALA A 108 2.88 -1.83 -11.44
N VAL A 109 2.53 -1.91 -10.16
CA VAL A 109 3.32 -2.59 -9.13
C VAL A 109 2.51 -3.73 -8.54
N SER A 110 3.01 -4.95 -8.66
CA SER A 110 2.43 -6.14 -8.06
C SER A 110 3.27 -6.66 -6.89
N TYR A 111 2.58 -7.29 -5.95
CA TYR A 111 3.20 -8.02 -4.85
C TYR A 111 2.44 -9.34 -4.64
N ARG A 112 3.14 -10.47 -4.84
CA ARG A 112 2.58 -11.83 -4.86
C ARG A 112 1.45 -11.97 -5.88
N ASP A 113 1.74 -11.61 -7.13
CA ASP A 113 0.83 -11.69 -8.28
C ASP A 113 -0.46 -10.86 -8.17
N GLU A 114 -0.58 -9.99 -7.16
CA GLU A 114 -1.69 -9.05 -7.00
C GLU A 114 -1.20 -7.63 -7.21
N GLU A 115 -1.81 -6.90 -8.16
CA GLU A 115 -1.55 -5.48 -8.35
C GLU A 115 -1.93 -4.70 -7.08
N ARG A 116 -0.96 -3.95 -6.55
CA ARG A 116 -1.12 -3.16 -5.31
C ARG A 116 -1.24 -1.67 -5.59
N TYR A 117 -0.67 -1.23 -6.69
CA TYR A 117 -0.60 0.19 -7.03
C TYR A 117 -0.40 0.37 -8.53
N ASP A 118 -1.05 1.38 -9.09
CA ASP A 118 -0.90 1.82 -10.47
C ASP A 118 -0.82 3.36 -10.47
N VAL A 119 0.04 3.91 -11.31
CA VAL A 119 0.23 5.34 -11.50
C VAL A 119 0.58 5.66 -12.95
N GLU A 120 -0.01 6.75 -13.44
CA GLU A 120 0.16 7.24 -14.81
C GLU A 120 0.74 8.66 -14.80
N THR A 121 1.59 8.96 -15.79
CA THR A 121 2.16 10.29 -15.98
C THR A 121 2.59 10.52 -17.42
N VAL A 122 2.86 11.77 -17.77
CA VAL A 122 3.42 12.15 -19.07
C VAL A 122 4.73 12.88 -18.87
N PHE A 123 5.82 12.33 -19.37
CA PHE A 123 7.12 12.99 -19.40
C PHE A 123 7.26 13.79 -20.68
N THR A 124 7.68 15.05 -20.54
CA THR A 124 7.87 15.96 -21.67
C THR A 124 9.26 16.60 -21.60
N LYS A 125 10.01 16.55 -22.69
CA LYS A 125 11.24 17.32 -22.86
C LYS A 125 10.90 18.76 -23.29
N LEU A 126 11.22 19.72 -22.42
CA LEU A 126 11.13 21.14 -22.74
C LEU A 126 12.41 21.57 -23.47
N ARG A 127 12.23 22.35 -24.53
CA ARG A 127 13.27 22.77 -25.46
C ARG A 127 14.31 23.69 -24.83
#